data_AF-A0A2N2FC67-F1
#
_entry.id   AF-A0A2N2FC67-F1
#
_cell.length_a   1.000
_cell.length_b   1.000
_cell.length_c   1.000
_cell.angle_alpha   90.00
_cell.angle_beta   90.00
_cell.angle_gamma   90.00
#
_symmetry.space_group_name_H-M   'P 1'
#
loop_
_entity.id
_entity.type
_entity.pdbx_description
1 polymer ?
#
loop_
_entity_poly.entity_id
_entity_poly.type
_entity_poly.pdbx_seq_one_letter_code
_entity_poly.pdbx_strand_id
1 'polypeptide(L)'
;ASFAVTGFEDYLNKARENFVIVDPAERKKFILEEAQKSAAEVGGKLFYTDDLLETVSLIVEYPVIVRGGFEEDYLRIPKEVLTTTMISHQKYFPVVNDEGKLLPYFIAVSNTRPRDIAVVAKGNERVLRARLADASFFFEEDKKIPLEDRVESLKKVVFHTLLGTSHKKVMRFRKLAVKIAAKEKPSVKKNVDRAALLAKADLESLMVGEFSELQGIMGREYALIAGEKPEIANAIYEHYLPIVAGGDLPQTDEGAIVGIADKMDTIVGFFAVGLPPTGTADPYALRRQALGIINIILSRHYAFGLNFLIDESLALLKDVLKKPADEIKKDVLEFFRG
;
A
#
# COMPACT_ATOMS: atom_id res chain seq x y z
N ALA A 1 40.71 -5.44 -1.88
CA ALA A 1 41.90 -6.26 -2.16
C ALA A 1 41.57 -7.70 -1.77
N SER A 2 42.18 -8.71 -2.40
CA SER A 2 42.05 -10.08 -1.93
C SER A 2 42.91 -10.27 -0.67
N PHE A 3 42.41 -11.07 0.28
CA PHE A 3 43.16 -11.46 1.48
C PHE A 3 43.05 -12.98 1.68
N ALA A 4 44.14 -13.60 2.11
CA ALA A 4 44.16 -15.02 2.44
C ALA A 4 43.60 -15.25 3.85
N VAL A 5 42.87 -16.35 4.03
CA VAL A 5 42.26 -16.73 5.31
C VAL A 5 42.71 -18.13 5.73
N THR A 6 42.89 -18.34 7.03
CA THR A 6 43.30 -19.64 7.60
C THR A 6 42.12 -20.45 8.17
N GLY A 7 40.96 -19.82 8.34
CA GLY A 7 39.74 -20.43 8.87
C GLY A 7 38.58 -19.43 8.95
N PHE A 8 37.43 -19.87 9.49
CA PHE A 8 36.22 -19.05 9.55
C PHE A 8 36.36 -17.81 10.46
N GLU A 9 36.95 -17.96 11.65
CA GLU A 9 37.18 -16.81 12.55
C GLU A 9 38.15 -15.78 11.95
N ASP A 10 39.24 -16.25 11.32
CA ASP A 10 40.19 -15.39 10.60
C ASP A 10 39.54 -14.67 9.42
N TYR A 11 38.63 -15.33 8.71
CA TYR A 11 37.82 -14.71 7.66
C TYR A 11 36.92 -13.60 8.20
N LEU A 12 36.18 -13.84 9.29
CA LEU A 12 35.32 -12.82 9.89
C LEU A 12 36.13 -11.58 10.35
N ASN A 13 37.27 -11.81 11.00
CA ASN A 13 38.13 -10.72 11.46
C ASN A 13 38.71 -9.92 10.29
N LYS A 14 39.29 -10.59 9.29
CA LYS A 14 39.87 -9.92 8.11
C LYS A 14 38.81 -9.25 7.24
N ALA A 15 37.62 -9.83 7.12
CA ALA A 15 36.49 -9.17 6.45
C ALA A 15 36.16 -7.86 7.15
N ARG A 16 36.06 -7.85 8.48
CA ARG A 16 35.79 -6.64 9.26
C ARG A 16 36.91 -5.60 9.12
N GLU A 17 38.18 -6.00 9.14
CA GLU A 17 39.33 -5.11 8.89
C GLU A 17 39.28 -4.49 7.48
N ASN A 18 38.70 -5.20 6.53
CA ASN A 18 38.48 -4.75 5.15
C ASN A 18 37.10 -4.14 4.93
N PHE A 19 36.44 -3.66 6.00
CA PHE A 19 35.14 -3.00 5.95
C PHE A 19 34.03 -3.88 5.38
N VAL A 20 33.90 -5.09 5.92
CA VAL A 20 32.77 -5.99 5.62
C VAL A 20 32.32 -6.65 6.91
N ILE A 21 31.06 -6.43 7.28
CA ILE A 21 30.37 -7.20 8.32
C ILE A 21 29.63 -8.32 7.61
N VAL A 22 30.13 -9.54 7.74
CA VAL A 22 29.63 -10.70 6.99
C VAL A 22 28.21 -11.07 7.42
N ASP A 23 27.96 -11.12 8.73
CA ASP A 23 26.68 -11.54 9.28
C ASP A 23 25.58 -10.45 9.07
N PRO A 24 24.51 -10.75 8.30
CA PRO A 24 23.39 -9.84 8.16
C PRO A 24 22.70 -9.49 9.49
N ALA A 25 22.64 -10.41 10.45
CA ALA A 25 22.02 -10.16 11.75
C ALA A 25 22.83 -9.15 12.56
N GLU A 26 24.16 -9.23 12.49
CA GLU A 26 25.05 -8.26 13.10
C GLU A 26 24.90 -6.87 12.44
N ARG A 27 24.88 -6.80 11.10
CA ARG A 27 24.62 -5.55 10.37
C ARG A 27 23.29 -4.93 10.76
N LYS A 28 22.23 -5.74 10.80
CA LYS A 28 20.88 -5.31 11.16
C LYS A 28 20.84 -4.70 12.56
N LYS A 29 21.45 -5.36 13.54
CA LYS A 29 21.56 -4.88 14.92
C LYS A 29 22.33 -3.55 14.99
N PHE A 30 23.48 -3.48 14.32
CA PHE A 30 24.30 -2.27 14.28
C PHE A 30 23.54 -1.08 13.67
N ILE A 31 22.91 -1.28 12.50
CA ILE A 31 22.13 -0.23 11.82
C ILE A 31 21.04 0.29 12.74
N LEU A 32 20.29 -0.61 13.38
CA LEU A 32 19.18 -0.24 14.25
C LEU A 32 19.66 0.59 15.46
N GLU A 33 20.69 0.12 16.16
CA GLU A 33 21.21 0.79 17.35
C GLU A 33 21.76 2.19 17.03
N GLU A 34 22.57 2.31 15.98
CA GLU A 34 23.19 3.58 15.60
C GLU A 34 22.17 4.56 15.00
N ALA A 35 21.21 4.08 14.21
CA ALA A 35 20.15 4.92 13.66
C ALA A 35 19.20 5.44 14.76
N GLN A 36 18.89 4.60 15.77
CA GLN A 36 18.11 5.02 16.93
C GLN A 36 18.84 6.08 17.76
N LYS A 37 20.15 5.92 18.01
CA LYS A 37 20.96 6.95 18.67
C LYS A 37 20.94 8.27 17.89
N SER A 38 21.14 8.23 16.58
CA SER A 38 21.15 9.42 15.73
C SER A 38 19.79 10.13 15.69
N ALA A 39 18.68 9.39 15.73
CA ALA A 39 17.33 9.96 15.86
C ALA A 39 17.11 10.61 17.23
N ALA A 40 17.60 9.99 18.32
CA ALA A 40 17.46 10.53 19.68
C ALA A 40 18.21 11.85 19.88
N GLU A 41 19.34 12.06 19.20
CA GLU A 41 20.08 13.33 19.23
C GLU A 41 19.27 14.54 18.72
N VAL A 42 18.25 14.31 17.89
CA VAL A 42 17.32 15.35 17.41
C VAL A 42 15.98 15.32 18.13
N GLY A 43 15.90 14.65 19.28
CA GLY A 43 14.68 14.52 20.07
C GLY A 43 13.61 13.65 19.41
N GLY A 44 14.01 12.76 18.49
CA GLY A 44 13.11 11.91 17.74
C GLY A 44 13.33 10.41 17.98
N LYS A 45 12.47 9.62 17.33
CA LYS A 45 12.53 8.17 17.25
C LYS A 45 12.65 7.75 15.80
N LEU A 46 13.38 6.65 15.58
CA LEU A 46 13.48 6.04 14.27
C LEU A 46 12.14 5.41 13.88
N PHE A 47 11.60 5.79 12.73
CA PHE A 47 10.46 5.11 12.11
C PHE A 47 10.98 4.12 11.07
N TYR A 48 10.60 2.85 11.20
CA TYR A 48 11.02 1.80 10.27
C TYR A 48 10.02 0.64 10.25
N THR A 49 10.06 -0.15 9.17
CA THR A 49 9.45 -1.47 9.08
C THR A 49 10.54 -2.53 9.08
N ASP A 50 10.22 -3.75 9.51
CA ASP A 50 11.18 -4.86 9.48
C ASP A 50 11.71 -5.10 8.06
N ASP A 51 10.85 -4.97 7.05
CA ASP A 51 11.21 -5.09 5.63
C ASP A 51 12.23 -4.03 5.18
N LEU A 52 12.07 -2.77 5.63
CA LEU A 52 13.02 -1.72 5.32
C LEU A 52 14.38 -2.01 5.99
N LEU A 53 14.36 -2.37 7.27
CA LEU A 53 15.57 -2.66 8.02
C LEU A 53 16.32 -3.88 7.44
N GLU A 54 15.59 -4.92 7.03
CA GLU A 54 16.12 -6.08 6.32
C GLU A 54 16.70 -5.69 4.96
N THR A 55 15.97 -4.90 4.17
CA THR A 55 16.46 -4.44 2.86
C THR A 55 17.76 -3.66 3.02
N VAL A 56 17.81 -2.72 3.96
CA VAL A 56 18.99 -1.88 4.19
C VAL A 56 20.17 -2.72 4.66
N SER A 57 19.97 -3.71 5.55
CA SER A 57 21.06 -4.58 6.02
C SER A 57 21.67 -5.46 4.91
N LEU A 58 20.89 -5.78 3.87
CA LEU A 58 21.33 -6.60 2.74
C LEU A 58 22.01 -5.82 1.62
N ILE A 59 21.77 -4.50 1.50
CA ILE A 59 22.40 -3.65 0.47
C ILE A 59 23.65 -2.92 0.94
N VAL A 60 24.02 -3.06 2.22
CA VAL A 60 25.25 -2.49 2.80
C VAL A 60 26.09 -3.58 3.44
N GLU A 61 27.38 -3.62 3.15
CA GLU A 61 28.35 -4.53 3.73
C GLU A 61 29.04 -3.92 4.95
N TYR A 62 29.16 -2.59 5.00
CA TYR A 62 29.70 -1.86 6.15
C TYR A 62 28.91 -0.57 6.38
N PRO A 63 27.85 -0.63 7.20
CA PRO A 63 26.93 0.49 7.39
C PRO A 63 27.59 1.66 8.10
N VAL A 64 27.37 2.86 7.57
CA VAL A 64 27.65 4.13 8.26
C VAL A 64 26.39 4.98 8.29
N ILE A 65 25.96 5.36 9.49
CA ILE A 65 24.77 6.17 9.70
C ILE A 65 25.04 7.63 9.32
N VAL A 66 24.13 8.20 8.52
CA VAL A 66 24.19 9.60 8.08
C VAL A 66 22.82 10.23 8.34
N ARG A 67 22.78 11.21 9.25
CA ARG A 67 21.58 12.03 9.47
C ARG A 67 21.55 13.18 8.47
N GLY A 68 20.41 13.36 7.80
CA GLY A 68 20.11 14.53 6.98
C GLY A 68 18.84 15.24 7.46
N GLY A 69 18.66 16.48 7.02
CA GLY A 69 17.45 17.26 7.24
C GLY A 69 16.75 17.67 5.94
N PHE A 70 15.50 18.09 6.05
CA PHE A 70 14.75 18.72 4.96
C PHE A 70 13.92 19.90 5.49
N GLU A 71 13.42 20.74 4.60
CA GLU A 71 12.66 21.94 5.00
C GLU A 71 11.35 21.57 5.71
N GLU A 72 11.05 22.23 6.84
CA GLU A 72 9.82 22.02 7.61
C GLU A 72 8.54 22.27 6.80
N ASP A 73 8.60 23.11 5.77
CA ASP A 73 7.48 23.39 4.88
C ASP A 73 6.92 22.12 4.21
N TYR A 74 7.74 21.08 4.02
CA TYR A 74 7.26 19.80 3.48
C TYR A 74 6.34 19.05 4.45
N LEU A 75 6.39 19.33 5.76
CA LEU A 75 5.53 18.70 6.77
C LEU A 75 4.05 19.06 6.63
N ARG A 76 3.69 19.98 5.71
CA ARG A 76 2.29 20.24 5.31
C ARG A 76 1.69 19.13 4.44
N ILE A 77 2.53 18.31 3.82
CA ILE A 77 2.12 17.17 2.99
C ILE A 77 1.80 16.00 3.92
N PRO A 78 0.80 15.15 3.59
CA PRO A 78 0.49 13.98 4.40
C PRO A 78 1.75 13.15 4.70
N LYS A 79 1.86 12.71 5.96
CA LYS A 79 3.02 11.98 6.48
C LYS A 79 3.33 10.76 5.59
N GLU A 80 2.29 10.04 5.17
CA GLU A 80 2.39 8.84 4.36
C GLU A 80 3.12 9.10 3.02
N VAL A 81 2.86 10.24 2.37
CA VAL A 81 3.55 10.64 1.13
C VAL A 81 5.04 10.82 1.39
N LEU A 82 5.38 11.54 2.46
CA LEU A 82 6.77 11.84 2.84
C LEU A 82 7.51 10.56 3.24
N THR A 83 6.91 9.72 4.08
CA THR A 83 7.51 8.46 4.52
C THR A 83 7.68 7.49 3.36
N THR A 84 6.69 7.37 2.46
CA THR A 84 6.81 6.52 1.28
C THR A 84 7.93 7.00 0.37
N THR A 85 8.05 8.32 0.15
CA THR A 85 9.16 8.88 -0.64
C THR A 85 10.52 8.55 -0.02
N MET A 86 10.67 8.67 1.30
CA MET A 86 11.91 8.33 2.00
C MET A 86 12.21 6.84 1.96
N ILE A 87 11.20 5.99 2.20
CA ILE A 87 11.36 4.54 2.38
C ILE A 87 11.45 3.83 1.02
N SER A 88 10.45 3.99 0.16
CA SER A 88 10.36 3.28 -1.12
C SER A 88 11.45 3.73 -2.09
N HIS A 89 11.68 5.03 -2.22
CA HIS A 89 12.57 5.56 -3.26
C HIS A 89 14.03 5.70 -2.80
N GLN A 90 14.26 5.99 -1.51
CA GLN A 90 15.60 6.29 -1.01
C GLN A 90 16.13 5.32 0.05
N LYS A 91 15.30 4.42 0.58
CA LYS A 91 15.65 3.50 1.68
C LYS A 91 16.17 4.25 2.92
N TYR A 92 15.63 5.44 3.14
CA TYR A 92 15.90 6.25 4.34
C TYR A 92 14.90 5.90 5.42
N PHE A 93 15.34 6.02 6.67
CA PHE A 93 14.49 5.89 7.84
C PHE A 93 13.98 7.27 8.25
N PRO A 94 12.66 7.52 8.22
CA PRO A 94 12.09 8.77 8.71
C PRO A 94 12.29 8.91 10.24
N VAL A 95 12.33 10.14 10.74
CA VAL A 95 12.38 10.42 12.18
C VAL A 95 11.04 10.99 12.62
N VAL A 96 10.48 10.47 13.72
CA VAL A 96 9.20 10.91 14.28
C VAL A 96 9.35 11.38 15.73
N ASN A 97 8.44 12.20 16.24
CA ASN A 97 8.38 12.55 17.65
C ASN A 97 7.69 11.44 18.48
N ASP A 98 7.52 11.67 19.78
CA ASP A 98 6.84 10.74 20.69
C ASP A 98 5.36 10.47 20.35
N GLU A 99 4.71 11.39 19.66
CA GLU A 99 3.32 11.29 19.20
C GLU A 99 3.21 10.63 17.81
N GLY A 100 4.35 10.25 17.22
CA GLY A 100 4.41 9.67 15.88
C GLY A 100 4.31 10.70 14.73
N LYS A 101 4.34 12.00 15.02
CA LYS A 101 4.40 13.06 14.00
C LYS A 101 5.80 13.10 13.39
N LEU A 102 5.88 13.29 12.07
CA LEU A 102 7.14 13.36 11.35
C LEU A 102 7.93 14.62 11.74
N LEU A 103 9.23 14.44 11.99
CA LEU A 103 10.21 15.50 12.18
C LEU A 103 10.95 15.76 10.85
N PRO A 104 11.55 16.95 10.64
CA PRO A 104 12.25 17.32 9.40
C PRO A 104 13.62 16.63 9.25
N TYR A 105 13.74 15.37 9.69
CA TYR A 105 14.97 14.58 9.69
C TYR A 105 14.74 13.18 9.14
N PHE A 106 15.80 12.64 8.55
CA PHE A 106 15.86 11.27 8.09
C PHE A 106 17.25 10.68 8.35
N ILE A 107 17.32 9.37 8.40
CA ILE A 107 18.57 8.62 8.54
C ILE A 107 18.81 7.82 7.26
N ALA A 108 19.94 8.08 6.61
CA ALA A 108 20.47 7.29 5.50
C ALA A 108 21.58 6.35 6.00
N VAL A 109 21.79 5.25 5.29
CA VAL A 109 22.89 4.31 5.57
C VAL A 109 23.82 4.26 4.37
N SER A 110 25.04 4.77 4.56
CA SER A 110 26.10 4.71 3.55
C SER A 110 26.78 3.33 3.59
N ASN A 111 27.05 2.76 2.42
CA ASN A 111 27.89 1.56 2.30
C ASN A 111 29.40 1.88 2.19
N THR A 112 29.77 3.14 2.35
CA THR A 112 31.17 3.59 2.26
C THR A 112 31.49 4.47 3.44
N ARG A 113 32.70 4.32 3.99
CA ARG A 113 33.17 5.19 5.06
C ARG A 113 33.43 6.60 4.49
N PRO A 114 32.60 7.60 4.81
CA PRO A 114 32.78 8.93 4.29
C PRO A 114 33.98 9.60 4.96
N ARG A 115 34.75 10.37 4.18
CA ARG A 115 35.80 11.24 4.73
C ARG A 115 35.19 12.40 5.53
N ASP A 116 34.06 12.90 5.04
CA ASP A 116 33.26 13.94 5.68
C ASP A 116 31.78 13.54 5.61
N ILE A 117 31.19 13.25 6.77
CA ILE A 117 29.77 12.87 6.90
C ILE A 117 28.86 14.01 6.44
N ALA A 118 29.25 15.28 6.63
CA ALA A 118 28.43 16.43 6.28
C ALA A 118 28.27 16.57 4.76
N VAL A 119 29.29 16.19 3.97
CA VAL A 119 29.20 16.16 2.50
C VAL A 119 28.21 15.10 2.04
N VAL A 120 28.24 13.92 2.64
CA VAL A 120 27.29 12.84 2.32
C VAL A 120 25.88 13.20 2.77
N ALA A 121 25.72 13.82 3.93
CA ALA A 121 24.43 14.34 4.39
C ALA A 121 23.84 15.32 3.36
N LYS A 122 24.57 16.38 3.00
CA LYS A 122 24.13 17.36 1.98
C LYS A 122 23.78 16.72 0.63
N GLY A 123 24.51 15.69 0.23
CA GLY A 123 24.20 14.90 -0.97
C GLY A 123 22.83 14.24 -0.89
N ASN A 124 22.56 13.50 0.19
CA ASN A 124 21.28 12.85 0.43
C ASN A 124 20.14 13.87 0.60
N GLU A 125 20.37 14.99 1.29
CA GLU A 125 19.39 16.07 1.44
C GLU A 125 18.99 16.65 0.08
N ARG A 126 19.94 16.85 -0.84
CA ARG A 126 19.64 17.33 -2.20
C ARG A 126 18.79 16.35 -2.98
N VAL A 127 19.07 15.05 -2.87
CA VAL A 127 18.30 13.99 -3.54
C VAL A 127 16.88 13.93 -2.98
N LEU A 128 16.74 13.92 -1.65
CA LEU A 128 15.43 13.91 -1.00
C LEU A 128 14.62 15.17 -1.35
N ARG A 129 15.23 16.35 -1.27
CA ARG A 129 14.56 17.62 -1.58
C ARG A 129 13.95 17.63 -2.98
N ALA A 130 14.65 17.11 -3.99
CA ALA A 130 14.11 17.02 -5.34
C ALA A 130 12.83 16.16 -5.38
N ARG A 131 12.85 14.99 -4.70
CA ARG A 131 11.67 14.11 -4.62
C ARG A 131 10.52 14.69 -3.81
N LEU A 132 10.81 15.38 -2.72
CA LEU A 132 9.80 16.05 -1.91
C LEU A 132 9.17 17.25 -2.66
N ALA A 133 9.95 17.95 -3.48
CA ALA A 133 9.44 19.01 -4.34
C ALA A 133 8.44 18.45 -5.37
N ASP A 134 8.77 17.34 -6.03
CA ASP A 134 7.87 16.65 -6.96
C ASP A 134 6.56 16.22 -6.25
N ALA A 135 6.68 15.54 -5.11
CA ALA A 135 5.53 15.13 -4.31
C ALA A 135 4.68 16.34 -3.86
N SER A 136 5.31 17.44 -3.42
CA SER A 136 4.61 18.66 -3.07
C SER A 136 3.84 19.24 -4.25
N PHE A 137 4.45 19.24 -5.43
CA PHE A 137 3.82 19.74 -6.64
C PHE A 137 2.58 18.91 -6.98
N PHE A 138 2.70 17.58 -7.04
CA PHE A 138 1.56 16.71 -7.35
C PHE A 138 0.44 16.86 -6.33
N PHE A 139 0.76 16.92 -5.05
CA PHE A 139 -0.24 17.11 -3.99
C PHE A 139 -1.00 18.43 -4.14
N GLU A 140 -0.31 19.54 -4.39
CA GLU A 140 -0.94 20.84 -4.57
C GLU A 140 -1.75 20.96 -5.86
N GLU A 141 -1.28 20.35 -6.97
CA GLU A 141 -2.07 20.28 -8.20
C GLU A 141 -3.31 19.40 -8.01
N ASP A 142 -3.17 18.26 -7.33
CA ASP A 142 -4.27 17.34 -7.14
C ASP A 142 -5.38 17.92 -6.26
N LYS A 143 -5.04 18.73 -5.25
CA LYS A 143 -6.00 19.44 -4.39
C LYS A 143 -6.94 20.40 -5.14
N LYS A 144 -6.58 20.83 -6.35
CA LYS A 144 -7.42 21.72 -7.16
C LYS A 144 -8.64 21.03 -7.74
N ILE A 145 -8.63 19.69 -7.82
CA ILE A 145 -9.71 18.89 -8.39
C ILE A 145 -10.29 18.01 -7.28
N PRO A 146 -11.54 18.26 -6.84
CA PRO A 146 -12.23 17.41 -5.88
C PRO A 146 -12.19 15.94 -6.26
N LEU A 147 -12.09 15.05 -5.25
CA LEU A 147 -11.99 13.60 -5.49
C LEU A 147 -13.19 13.07 -6.28
N GLU A 148 -14.39 13.58 -6.03
CA GLU A 148 -15.62 13.18 -6.73
C GLU A 148 -15.56 13.47 -8.24
N ASP A 149 -14.97 14.59 -8.65
CA ASP A 149 -14.86 14.97 -10.07
C ASP A 149 -13.96 14.00 -10.84
N ARG A 150 -13.09 13.26 -10.14
CA ARG A 150 -12.20 12.26 -10.74
C ARG A 150 -12.89 10.92 -11.00
N VAL A 151 -14.07 10.67 -10.43
CA VAL A 151 -14.83 9.44 -10.68
C VAL A 151 -15.13 9.27 -12.17
N GLU A 152 -15.50 10.36 -12.85
CA GLU A 152 -15.81 10.33 -14.27
C GLU A 152 -14.57 10.04 -15.13
N SER A 153 -13.40 10.52 -14.71
CA SER A 153 -12.11 10.25 -15.36
C SER A 153 -11.74 8.76 -15.35
N LEU A 154 -12.27 7.96 -14.41
CA LEU A 154 -12.08 6.50 -14.39
C LEU A 154 -12.66 5.78 -15.64
N LYS A 155 -13.40 6.48 -16.51
CA LYS A 155 -13.78 5.97 -17.84
C LYS A 155 -12.60 5.85 -18.78
N LYS A 156 -11.50 6.54 -18.52
CA LYS A 156 -10.25 6.46 -19.31
C LYS A 156 -9.35 5.32 -18.83
N VAL A 157 -9.46 4.92 -17.57
CA VAL A 157 -8.70 3.80 -16.98
C VAL A 157 -9.30 2.48 -17.42
N VAL A 158 -8.56 1.69 -18.21
CA VAL A 158 -8.95 0.33 -18.57
C VAL A 158 -8.72 -0.58 -17.36
N PHE A 159 -9.79 -1.19 -16.84
CA PHE A 159 -9.67 -2.21 -15.79
C PHE A 159 -9.23 -3.54 -16.41
N HIS A 160 -9.92 -3.97 -17.45
CA HIS A 160 -9.54 -5.13 -18.27
C HIS A 160 -10.30 -5.07 -19.59
N THR A 161 -9.68 -5.49 -20.70
CA THR A 161 -10.25 -5.37 -22.05
C THR A 161 -11.65 -6.01 -22.17
N LEU A 162 -11.89 -7.11 -21.46
CA LEU A 162 -13.18 -7.82 -21.44
C LEU A 162 -14.17 -7.33 -20.37
N LEU A 163 -13.72 -6.58 -19.36
CA LEU A 163 -14.55 -6.12 -18.23
C LEU A 163 -14.78 -4.60 -18.24
N GLY A 164 -14.15 -3.90 -19.17
CA GLY A 164 -14.29 -2.48 -19.41
C GLY A 164 -13.36 -1.62 -18.54
N THR A 165 -13.89 -0.49 -18.10
CA THR A 165 -13.13 0.57 -17.42
C THR A 165 -13.25 0.48 -15.91
N SER A 166 -12.34 1.15 -15.19
CA SER A 166 -12.41 1.26 -13.73
C SER A 166 -13.71 1.92 -13.28
N HIS A 167 -14.24 2.90 -14.04
CA HIS A 167 -15.57 3.46 -13.78
C HIS A 167 -16.66 2.39 -13.81
N LYS A 168 -16.69 1.52 -14.85
CA LYS A 168 -17.69 0.43 -14.92
C LYS A 168 -17.57 -0.51 -13.73
N LYS A 169 -16.33 -0.84 -13.34
CA LYS A 169 -16.06 -1.65 -12.14
C LYS A 169 -16.59 -1.00 -10.87
N VAL A 170 -16.28 0.27 -10.63
CA VAL A 170 -16.79 1.06 -9.49
C VAL A 170 -18.31 1.01 -9.42
N MET A 171 -18.99 1.25 -10.53
CA MET A 171 -20.46 1.21 -10.56
C MET A 171 -21.04 -0.17 -10.28
N ARG A 172 -20.35 -1.26 -10.66
CA ARG A 172 -20.77 -2.63 -10.34
C ARG A 172 -20.57 -2.92 -8.86
N PHE A 173 -19.34 -2.79 -8.34
CA PHE A 173 -19.09 -3.15 -6.95
C PHE A 173 -19.79 -2.21 -5.97
N ARG A 174 -20.05 -0.94 -6.31
CA ARG A 174 -20.91 -0.04 -5.52
C ARG A 174 -22.30 -0.62 -5.31
N LYS A 175 -22.94 -1.11 -6.38
CA LYS A 175 -24.25 -1.76 -6.29
C LYS A 175 -24.21 -3.01 -5.41
N LEU A 176 -23.15 -3.81 -5.54
CA LEU A 176 -22.94 -4.99 -4.70
C LEU A 176 -22.74 -4.61 -3.22
N ALA A 177 -21.89 -3.62 -2.93
CA ALA A 177 -21.62 -3.12 -1.59
C ALA A 177 -22.91 -2.62 -0.91
N VAL A 178 -23.76 -1.90 -1.63
CA VAL A 178 -25.07 -1.44 -1.13
C VAL A 178 -26.00 -2.60 -0.78
N LYS A 179 -25.99 -3.69 -1.56
CA LYS A 179 -26.78 -4.90 -1.27
C LYS A 179 -26.25 -5.64 -0.04
N ILE A 180 -24.94 -5.76 0.08
CA ILE A 180 -24.28 -6.34 1.27
C ILE A 180 -24.63 -5.52 2.52
N ALA A 181 -24.46 -4.19 2.47
CA ALA A 181 -24.78 -3.31 3.58
C ALA A 181 -26.26 -3.37 3.96
N ALA A 182 -27.17 -3.41 2.98
CA ALA A 182 -28.60 -3.55 3.26
C ALA A 182 -28.96 -4.88 3.95
N LYS A 183 -28.17 -5.93 3.75
CA LYS A 183 -28.40 -7.25 4.37
C LYS A 183 -27.78 -7.34 5.77
N GLU A 184 -26.53 -6.89 5.94
CA GLU A 184 -25.78 -7.09 7.19
C GLU A 184 -25.81 -5.91 8.15
N LYS A 185 -25.63 -4.70 7.60
CA LYS A 185 -25.43 -3.46 8.38
C LYS A 185 -26.19 -2.29 7.73
N PRO A 186 -27.53 -2.26 7.80
CA PRO A 186 -28.33 -1.24 7.12
C PRO A 186 -27.99 0.20 7.55
N SER A 187 -27.50 0.39 8.77
CA SER A 187 -27.11 1.69 9.35
C SER A 187 -25.98 2.37 8.58
N VAL A 188 -25.00 1.63 8.06
CA VAL A 188 -23.82 2.18 7.36
C VAL A 188 -24.02 2.28 5.85
N LYS A 189 -25.18 1.83 5.33
CA LYS A 189 -25.47 1.72 3.89
C LYS A 189 -25.20 3.02 3.10
N LYS A 190 -25.53 4.19 3.67
CA LYS A 190 -25.28 5.48 3.02
C LYS A 190 -23.79 5.79 2.90
N ASN A 191 -23.03 5.52 3.96
CA ASN A 191 -21.57 5.71 3.96
C ASN A 191 -20.90 4.72 2.99
N VAL A 192 -21.34 3.45 2.99
CA VAL A 192 -20.87 2.41 2.04
C VAL A 192 -21.09 2.84 0.60
N ASP A 193 -22.28 3.35 0.27
CA ASP A 193 -22.59 3.81 -1.09
C ASP A 193 -21.66 4.94 -1.53
N ARG A 194 -21.41 5.92 -0.64
CA ARG A 194 -20.54 7.06 -0.90
C ARG A 194 -19.07 6.65 -1.00
N ALA A 195 -18.58 5.84 -0.06
CA ALA A 195 -17.22 5.33 -0.07
C ALA A 195 -16.95 4.48 -1.33
N ALA A 196 -17.87 3.58 -1.70
CA ALA A 196 -17.71 2.75 -2.90
C ALA A 196 -17.63 3.58 -4.19
N LEU A 197 -18.37 4.68 -4.29
CA LEU A 197 -18.31 5.61 -5.43
C LEU A 197 -16.91 6.24 -5.57
N LEU A 198 -16.32 6.64 -4.45
CA LEU A 198 -15.04 7.36 -4.41
C LEU A 198 -13.81 6.45 -4.33
N ALA A 199 -14.02 5.16 -4.04
CA ALA A 199 -12.99 4.20 -3.63
C ALA A 199 -11.75 4.15 -4.55
N LYS A 200 -11.90 4.38 -5.85
CA LYS A 200 -10.80 4.31 -6.82
C LYS A 200 -10.53 5.63 -7.56
N ALA A 201 -11.14 6.73 -7.10
CA ALA A 201 -11.08 8.02 -7.80
C ALA A 201 -9.69 8.67 -7.76
N ASP A 202 -8.83 8.24 -6.82
CA ASP A 202 -7.44 8.66 -6.72
C ASP A 202 -6.53 8.03 -7.78
N LEU A 203 -6.95 6.99 -8.49
CA LEU A 203 -6.17 6.39 -9.59
C LEU A 203 -5.87 7.37 -10.73
N GLU A 204 -6.71 8.39 -10.90
CA GLU A 204 -6.52 9.47 -11.90
C GLU A 204 -5.79 10.68 -11.29
N SER A 205 -5.10 10.50 -10.17
CA SER A 205 -4.29 11.55 -9.55
C SER A 205 -2.85 11.56 -10.02
N LEU A 206 -2.28 12.76 -10.09
CA LEU A 206 -0.87 12.91 -10.44
C LEU A 206 -0.01 12.20 -9.40
N MET A 207 -0.39 12.31 -8.13
CA MET A 207 0.28 11.62 -7.03
C MET A 207 0.27 10.11 -7.22
N VAL A 208 -0.87 9.47 -7.49
CA VAL A 208 -0.94 8.01 -7.68
C VAL A 208 -0.30 7.59 -9.02
N GLY A 209 -0.35 8.47 -10.03
CA GLY A 209 0.34 8.25 -11.30
C GLY A 209 1.86 8.12 -11.14
N GLU A 210 2.48 8.94 -10.29
CA GLU A 210 3.92 8.87 -9.98
C GLU A 210 4.23 7.86 -8.86
N PHE A 211 3.36 7.77 -7.84
CA PHE A 211 3.54 6.98 -6.62
C PHE A 211 2.39 5.99 -6.46
N SER A 212 2.39 4.94 -7.29
CA SER A 212 1.30 3.96 -7.35
C SER A 212 1.01 3.25 -6.02
N GLU A 213 1.99 3.16 -5.13
CA GLU A 213 1.85 2.60 -3.78
C GLU A 213 1.01 3.47 -2.83
N LEU A 214 0.78 4.74 -3.17
CA LEU A 214 -0.04 5.66 -2.39
C LEU A 214 -1.54 5.58 -2.75
N GLN A 215 -1.94 4.69 -3.66
CA GLN A 215 -3.36 4.44 -3.92
C GLN A 215 -4.11 4.01 -2.64
N GLY A 216 -5.36 4.42 -2.50
CA GLY A 216 -6.17 4.29 -1.30
C GLY A 216 -5.80 5.31 -0.22
N ILE A 217 -4.50 5.51 0.06
CA ILE A 217 -4.03 6.54 0.99
C ILE A 217 -4.41 7.91 0.47
N MET A 218 -4.06 8.23 -0.78
CA MET A 218 -4.43 9.50 -1.38
C MET A 218 -5.94 9.65 -1.56
N GLY A 219 -6.66 8.57 -1.87
CA GLY A 219 -8.12 8.58 -1.86
C GLY A 219 -8.70 9.05 -0.52
N ARG A 220 -8.17 8.56 0.62
CA ARG A 220 -8.56 9.02 1.95
C ARG A 220 -8.21 10.49 2.17
N GLU A 221 -6.97 10.89 1.90
CA GLU A 221 -6.51 12.27 2.13
C GLU A 221 -7.30 13.29 1.30
N TYR A 222 -7.54 13.01 0.01
CA TYR A 222 -8.32 13.88 -0.86
C TYR A 222 -9.80 13.91 -0.47
N ALA A 223 -10.37 12.81 0.02
CA ALA A 223 -11.73 12.79 0.56
C ALA A 223 -11.84 13.70 1.79
N LEU A 224 -10.88 13.62 2.74
CA LEU A 224 -10.86 14.48 3.92
C LEU A 224 -10.72 15.96 3.56
N ILE A 225 -9.84 16.29 2.60
CA ILE A 225 -9.67 17.66 2.11
C ILE A 225 -10.95 18.18 1.45
N ALA A 226 -11.68 17.32 0.74
CA ALA A 226 -12.97 17.63 0.13
C ALA A 226 -14.13 17.74 1.16
N GLY A 227 -13.87 17.50 2.44
CA GLY A 227 -14.87 17.59 3.51
C GLY A 227 -15.75 16.35 3.66
N GLU A 228 -15.34 15.20 3.10
CA GLU A 228 -16.01 13.93 3.37
C GLU A 228 -15.88 13.54 4.84
N LYS A 229 -16.84 12.73 5.30
CA LYS A 229 -16.79 12.23 6.67
C LYS A 229 -15.58 11.30 6.88
N PRO A 230 -14.94 11.31 8.06
CA PRO A 230 -13.82 10.42 8.34
C PRO A 230 -14.12 8.94 8.10
N GLU A 231 -15.34 8.48 8.37
CA GLU A 231 -15.75 7.08 8.14
C GLU A 231 -15.76 6.73 6.65
N ILE A 232 -16.13 7.67 5.78
CA ILE A 232 -16.13 7.50 4.32
C ILE A 232 -14.69 7.50 3.81
N ALA A 233 -13.88 8.47 4.25
CA ALA A 233 -12.48 8.57 3.85
C ALA A 233 -11.68 7.33 4.28
N ASN A 234 -11.87 6.86 5.52
CA ASN A 234 -11.24 5.64 6.01
C ASN A 234 -11.66 4.41 5.20
N ALA A 235 -12.95 4.30 4.84
CA ALA A 235 -13.42 3.20 4.00
C ALA A 235 -12.80 3.19 2.59
N ILE A 236 -12.50 4.36 2.01
CA ILE A 236 -11.78 4.47 0.74
C ILE A 236 -10.38 3.87 0.86
N TYR A 237 -9.66 4.10 1.97
CA TYR A 237 -8.38 3.42 2.19
C TYR A 237 -8.57 1.92 2.48
N GLU A 238 -9.43 1.59 3.44
CA GLU A 238 -9.60 0.24 3.97
C GLU A 238 -10.11 -0.77 2.93
N HIS A 239 -10.82 -0.35 1.87
CA HIS A 239 -11.33 -1.30 0.88
C HIS A 239 -10.19 -2.05 0.13
N TYR A 240 -8.99 -1.48 0.09
CA TYR A 240 -7.81 -2.15 -0.47
C TYR A 240 -7.33 -3.29 0.42
N LEU A 241 -7.58 -3.22 1.73
CA LEU A 241 -7.12 -4.23 2.70
C LEU A 241 -7.86 -5.57 2.54
N PRO A 242 -7.20 -6.70 2.85
CA PRO A 242 -5.75 -6.84 3.02
C PRO A 242 -5.01 -6.74 1.67
N ILE A 243 -3.85 -6.07 1.65
CA ILE A 243 -2.99 -5.93 0.44
C ILE A 243 -2.11 -7.18 0.24
N VAL A 244 -1.65 -7.77 1.35
CA VAL A 244 -0.81 -8.96 1.40
C VAL A 244 -1.42 -10.03 2.29
N ALA A 245 -1.01 -11.28 2.12
CA ALA A 245 -1.47 -12.38 2.97
C ALA A 245 -1.02 -12.13 4.42
N GLY A 246 -1.95 -12.23 5.37
CA GLY A 246 -1.69 -11.94 6.78
C GLY A 246 -1.53 -10.45 7.13
N GLY A 247 -1.73 -9.55 6.17
CA GLY A 247 -1.72 -8.11 6.41
C GLY A 247 -2.98 -7.61 7.13
N ASP A 248 -3.00 -6.32 7.40
CA ASP A 248 -4.10 -5.66 8.11
C ASP A 248 -5.45 -5.87 7.42
N LEU A 249 -6.48 -6.01 8.24
CA LEU A 249 -7.87 -6.11 7.80
C LEU A 249 -8.60 -4.77 8.01
N PRO A 250 -9.65 -4.48 7.21
CA PRO A 250 -10.53 -3.34 7.44
C PRO A 250 -11.06 -3.31 8.88
N GLN A 251 -10.95 -2.16 9.56
CA GLN A 251 -11.42 -1.99 10.93
C GLN A 251 -12.87 -1.50 10.98
N THR A 252 -13.37 -0.91 9.89
CA THR A 252 -14.75 -0.41 9.79
C THR A 252 -15.66 -1.34 8.98
N ASP A 253 -16.97 -1.29 9.25
CA ASP A 253 -17.94 -2.03 8.43
C ASP A 253 -18.00 -1.44 7.01
N GLU A 254 -17.87 -0.13 6.88
CA GLU A 254 -17.81 0.56 5.59
C GLU A 254 -16.67 0.02 4.71
N GLY A 255 -15.44 0.05 5.23
CA GLY A 255 -14.26 -0.44 4.51
C GLY A 255 -14.35 -1.93 4.18
N ALA A 256 -14.79 -2.74 5.15
CA ALA A 256 -14.95 -4.19 4.97
C ALA A 256 -15.96 -4.53 3.86
N ILE A 257 -17.12 -3.88 3.85
CA ILE A 257 -18.18 -4.16 2.87
C ILE A 257 -17.76 -3.71 1.47
N VAL A 258 -17.15 -2.53 1.32
CA VAL A 258 -16.65 -2.04 0.03
C VAL A 258 -15.52 -2.96 -0.48
N GLY A 259 -14.61 -3.37 0.41
CA GLY A 259 -13.51 -4.27 0.06
C GLY A 259 -13.99 -5.66 -0.40
N ILE A 260 -14.97 -6.25 0.30
CA ILE A 260 -15.58 -7.52 -0.12
C ILE A 260 -16.23 -7.37 -1.50
N ALA A 261 -16.99 -6.28 -1.73
CA ALA A 261 -17.68 -6.06 -2.99
C ALA A 261 -16.70 -5.90 -4.16
N ASP A 262 -15.64 -5.10 -3.98
CA ASP A 262 -14.63 -4.88 -5.02
C ASP A 262 -13.89 -6.18 -5.38
N LYS A 263 -13.48 -6.94 -4.36
CA LYS A 263 -12.80 -8.22 -4.55
C LYS A 263 -13.72 -9.27 -5.19
N MET A 264 -14.99 -9.31 -4.80
CA MET A 264 -15.96 -10.23 -5.38
C MET A 264 -16.28 -9.88 -6.86
N ASP A 265 -16.46 -8.60 -7.20
CA ASP A 265 -16.64 -8.16 -8.59
C ASP A 265 -15.45 -8.59 -9.47
N THR A 266 -14.23 -8.51 -8.93
CA THR A 266 -13.04 -8.98 -9.64
C THR A 266 -13.10 -10.49 -9.86
N ILE A 267 -13.26 -11.30 -8.80
CA ILE A 267 -13.25 -12.77 -8.91
C ILE A 267 -14.34 -13.24 -9.88
N VAL A 268 -15.59 -12.83 -9.66
CA VAL A 268 -16.71 -13.25 -10.51
C VAL A 268 -16.56 -12.70 -11.93
N GLY A 269 -16.04 -11.48 -12.09
CA GLY A 269 -15.75 -10.88 -13.39
C GLY A 269 -14.77 -11.70 -14.21
N PHE A 270 -13.64 -12.12 -13.62
CA PHE A 270 -12.65 -12.92 -14.33
C PHE A 270 -13.17 -14.32 -14.72
N PHE A 271 -13.94 -14.97 -13.84
CA PHE A 271 -14.60 -16.23 -14.20
C PHE A 271 -15.65 -16.03 -15.30
N ALA A 272 -16.44 -14.95 -15.23
CA ALA A 272 -17.46 -14.63 -16.21
C ALA A 272 -16.89 -14.44 -17.64
N VAL A 273 -15.71 -13.84 -17.76
CA VAL A 273 -15.05 -13.64 -19.06
C VAL A 273 -14.13 -14.80 -19.46
N GLY A 274 -14.20 -15.94 -18.75
CA GLY A 274 -13.47 -17.16 -19.07
C GLY A 274 -11.97 -17.09 -18.77
N LEU A 275 -11.58 -16.35 -17.73
CA LEU A 275 -10.19 -16.20 -17.27
C LEU A 275 -10.02 -16.63 -15.81
N PRO A 276 -10.43 -17.85 -15.41
CA PRO A 276 -10.11 -18.36 -14.08
C PRO A 276 -8.60 -18.60 -13.93
N PRO A 277 -8.07 -18.64 -12.69
CA PRO A 277 -6.67 -18.99 -12.46
C PRO A 277 -6.45 -20.48 -12.79
N THR A 278 -5.28 -20.84 -13.31
CA THR A 278 -4.98 -22.21 -13.78
C THR A 278 -3.76 -22.78 -13.05
N GLY A 279 -3.87 -23.99 -12.49
CA GLY A 279 -2.76 -24.67 -11.81
C GLY A 279 -2.07 -23.75 -10.79
N THR A 280 -0.77 -23.52 -10.95
CA THR A 280 0.04 -22.61 -10.12
C THR A 280 -0.05 -21.14 -10.52
N ALA A 281 -0.58 -20.83 -11.71
CA ALA A 281 -0.67 -19.46 -12.21
C ALA A 281 -1.89 -18.72 -11.63
N ASP A 282 -1.66 -17.51 -11.15
CA ASP A 282 -2.70 -16.55 -10.75
C ASP A 282 -2.30 -15.14 -11.18
N PRO A 283 -2.35 -14.84 -12.49
CA PRO A 283 -1.86 -13.56 -13.02
C PRO A 283 -2.66 -12.35 -12.50
N TYR A 284 -3.89 -12.55 -12.03
CA TYR A 284 -4.79 -11.50 -11.54
C TYR A 284 -4.95 -11.51 -10.00
N ALA A 285 -4.13 -12.31 -9.30
CA ALA A 285 -4.14 -12.45 -7.84
C ALA A 285 -5.52 -12.78 -7.24
N LEU A 286 -6.35 -13.56 -7.95
CA LEU A 286 -7.71 -13.92 -7.53
C LEU A 286 -7.72 -14.74 -6.24
N ARG A 287 -6.71 -15.60 -6.01
CA ARG A 287 -6.58 -16.40 -4.79
C ARG A 287 -6.35 -15.51 -3.58
N ARG A 288 -5.50 -14.49 -3.73
CA ARG A 288 -5.26 -13.49 -2.69
C ARG A 288 -6.55 -12.74 -2.36
N GLN A 289 -7.33 -12.38 -3.38
CA GLN A 289 -8.61 -11.71 -3.18
C GLN A 289 -9.65 -12.60 -2.49
N ALA A 290 -9.73 -13.88 -2.85
CA ALA A 290 -10.63 -14.84 -2.20
C ALA A 290 -10.29 -15.03 -0.72
N LEU A 291 -9.01 -15.21 -0.40
CA LEU A 291 -8.53 -15.27 0.99
C LEU A 291 -8.83 -13.97 1.75
N GLY A 292 -8.66 -12.81 1.10
CA GLY A 292 -9.03 -11.52 1.66
C GLY A 292 -10.51 -11.46 2.04
N ILE A 293 -11.42 -11.88 1.14
CA ILE A 293 -12.86 -11.94 1.42
C ILE A 293 -13.15 -12.84 2.62
N ILE A 294 -12.58 -14.06 2.64
CA ILE A 294 -12.77 -15.02 3.73
C ILE A 294 -12.33 -14.41 5.06
N ASN A 295 -11.12 -13.84 5.12
CA ASN A 295 -10.57 -13.26 6.35
C ASN A 295 -11.41 -12.07 6.85
N ILE A 296 -11.90 -11.21 5.95
CA ILE A 296 -12.79 -10.10 6.34
C ILE A 296 -14.10 -10.64 6.90
N ILE A 297 -14.74 -11.62 6.24
CA ILE A 297 -16.00 -12.22 6.71
C ILE A 297 -15.81 -12.84 8.10
N LEU A 298 -14.74 -13.61 8.30
CA LEU A 298 -14.44 -14.27 9.58
C LEU A 298 -14.13 -13.25 10.69
N SER A 299 -13.34 -12.22 10.38
CA SER A 299 -12.96 -11.18 11.35
C SER A 299 -14.14 -10.29 11.76
N ARG A 300 -15.05 -9.99 10.84
CA ARG A 300 -16.22 -9.13 11.10
C ARG A 300 -17.48 -9.90 11.53
N HIS A 301 -17.44 -11.23 11.50
CA HIS A 301 -18.56 -12.13 11.82
C HIS A 301 -19.82 -11.85 10.98
N TYR A 302 -19.67 -11.61 9.68
CA TYR A 302 -20.83 -11.42 8.79
C TYR A 302 -21.61 -12.72 8.58
N ALA A 303 -22.94 -12.61 8.47
CA ALA A 303 -23.85 -13.74 8.44
C ALA A 303 -24.28 -14.17 7.02
N PHE A 304 -23.95 -13.41 5.97
CA PHE A 304 -24.22 -13.83 4.60
C PHE A 304 -23.32 -14.99 4.16
N GLY A 305 -23.86 -15.84 3.27
CA GLY A 305 -23.09 -16.88 2.60
C GLY A 305 -22.49 -16.42 1.28
N LEU A 306 -21.46 -17.12 0.80
CA LEU A 306 -20.82 -16.86 -0.50
C LEU A 306 -21.80 -16.90 -1.68
N ASN A 307 -22.82 -17.76 -1.62
CA ASN A 307 -23.88 -17.81 -2.64
C ASN A 307 -24.50 -16.44 -2.90
N PHE A 308 -24.83 -15.70 -1.84
CA PHE A 308 -25.41 -14.36 -1.97
C PHE A 308 -24.45 -13.42 -2.71
N LEU A 309 -23.18 -13.39 -2.32
CA LEU A 309 -22.19 -12.52 -2.98
C LEU A 309 -22.02 -12.85 -4.47
N ILE A 310 -21.94 -14.14 -4.80
CA ILE A 310 -21.74 -14.62 -6.17
C ILE A 310 -22.97 -14.33 -7.03
N ASP A 311 -24.17 -14.63 -6.52
CA ASP A 311 -25.44 -14.39 -7.24
C ASP A 311 -25.62 -12.91 -7.56
N GLU A 312 -25.40 -12.05 -6.57
CA GLU A 312 -25.53 -10.60 -6.75
C GLU A 312 -24.47 -10.03 -7.69
N SER A 313 -23.25 -10.57 -7.67
CA SER A 313 -22.19 -10.18 -8.59
C SER A 313 -22.47 -10.64 -10.03
N LEU A 314 -22.94 -11.88 -10.22
CA LEU A 314 -23.32 -12.42 -11.53
C LEU A 314 -24.45 -11.62 -12.16
N ALA A 315 -25.46 -11.23 -11.38
CA ALA A 315 -26.54 -10.38 -11.86
C ALA A 315 -26.05 -9.02 -12.41
N LEU A 316 -24.96 -8.49 -11.86
CA LEU A 316 -24.33 -7.24 -12.30
C LEU A 316 -23.38 -7.42 -13.50
N LEU A 317 -23.01 -8.65 -13.84
CA LEU A 317 -22.09 -9.02 -14.91
C LEU A 317 -22.78 -9.75 -16.08
N LYS A 318 -24.12 -9.79 -16.10
CA LYS A 318 -24.93 -10.53 -17.09
C LYS A 318 -24.54 -10.27 -18.56
N ASP A 319 -24.08 -9.07 -18.88
CA ASP A 319 -23.76 -8.64 -20.24
C ASP A 319 -22.37 -9.10 -20.72
N VAL A 320 -21.55 -9.70 -19.84
CA VAL A 320 -20.18 -10.14 -20.15
C VAL A 320 -19.94 -11.65 -19.93
N LEU A 321 -20.99 -12.40 -19.60
CA LEU A 321 -20.87 -13.84 -19.32
C LEU A 321 -20.53 -14.62 -20.61
N LYS A 322 -19.48 -15.44 -20.57
CA LYS A 322 -19.12 -16.37 -21.66
C LYS A 322 -19.68 -17.79 -21.50
N LYS A 323 -20.32 -18.07 -20.35
CA LYS A 323 -20.94 -19.34 -20.00
C LYS A 323 -22.23 -19.09 -19.19
N PRO A 324 -23.11 -20.09 -19.03
CA PRO A 324 -24.28 -19.96 -18.16
C PRO A 324 -23.90 -19.54 -16.73
N ALA A 325 -24.71 -18.69 -16.11
CA ALA A 325 -24.46 -18.15 -14.77
C ALA A 325 -24.30 -19.25 -13.71
N ASP A 326 -25.06 -20.34 -13.81
CA ASP A 326 -25.00 -21.47 -12.87
C ASP A 326 -23.66 -22.23 -12.96
N GLU A 327 -23.09 -22.35 -14.17
CA GLU A 327 -21.76 -22.95 -14.34
C GLU A 327 -20.68 -22.05 -13.72
N ILE A 328 -20.74 -20.75 -13.99
CA ILE A 328 -19.79 -19.78 -13.42
C ILE A 328 -19.88 -19.78 -11.90
N LYS A 329 -21.10 -19.81 -11.34
CA LYS A 329 -21.32 -19.90 -9.90
C LYS A 329 -20.66 -21.14 -9.30
N LYS A 330 -20.82 -22.30 -9.94
CA LYS A 330 -20.19 -23.55 -9.51
C LYS A 330 -18.66 -23.44 -9.53
N ASP A 331 -18.10 -22.92 -10.61
CA ASP A 331 -16.65 -22.74 -10.77
C ASP A 331 -16.09 -21.79 -9.69
N VAL A 332 -16.78 -20.68 -9.41
CA VAL A 332 -16.37 -19.74 -8.34
C VAL A 332 -16.49 -20.39 -6.96
N LEU A 333 -17.55 -21.14 -6.68
CA LEU A 333 -17.68 -21.86 -5.39
C LEU A 333 -16.59 -22.91 -5.20
N GLU A 334 -16.24 -23.65 -6.25
CA GLU A 334 -15.14 -24.62 -6.24
C GLU A 334 -13.80 -23.91 -5.99
N PHE A 335 -13.58 -22.76 -6.64
CA PHE A 335 -12.41 -21.93 -6.41
C PHE A 335 -12.26 -21.45 -4.95
N PHE A 336 -13.36 -21.10 -4.28
CA PHE A 336 -13.33 -20.74 -2.86
C PHE A 336 -13.10 -21.94 -1.92
N ARG A 337 -13.33 -23.18 -2.37
CA ARG A 337 -13.09 -24.39 -1.56
C ARG A 337 -11.63 -24.81 -1.52
N GLY A 338 -10.83 -24.36 -2.50
CA GLY A 338 -9.40 -24.71 -2.62
C GLY A 338 -9.17 -25.82 -3.63
#